data_AF-A0A258UFM8-F1
#
_entry.id   AF-A0A258UFM8-F1
#
_cell.length_a   1.000
_cell.length_b   1.000
_cell.length_c   1.000
_cell.angle_alpha   90.00
_cell.angle_beta   90.00
_cell.angle_gamma   90.00
#
_symmetry.space_group_name_H-M   'P 1'
#
loop_
_entity.id
_entity.type
_entity.pdbx_description
1 polymer ?
#
loop_
_entity_poly.entity_id
_entity_poly.type
_entity_poly.pdbx_seq_one_letter_code
_entity_poly.pdbx_strand_id
1 'polypeptide(L)' 'MKELLDIKDNKALHLMEVLKSFPYTKARKISIEKALLIEEIKEAVEELKFIRQGKLKGIPAKQLLDEL' A
#
# COMPACT_ATOMS: atom_id res chain seq x y z
N MET A 1 1.83 14.68 0.95
CA MET A 1 2.35 13.31 0.74
C MET A 1 1.72 12.37 1.76
N LYS A 2 1.45 11.12 1.37
CA LYS A 2 0.90 10.06 2.22
C LYS A 2 1.78 8.83 2.03
N GLU A 3 2.29 8.28 3.12
CA GLU A 3 3.20 7.14 3.11
C GLU A 3 2.65 6.04 4.04
N LEU A 4 2.87 4.78 3.67
CA LEU A 4 2.62 3.62 4.52
C LEU A 4 3.92 3.29 5.28
N LEU A 5 3.82 3.02 6.57
CA LEU A 5 4.98 2.68 7.40
C LEU A 5 4.78 1.27 7.97
N ASP A 6 5.67 0.35 7.62
CA ASP A 6 5.78 -0.95 8.28
C ASP A 6 6.75 -0.82 9.47
N ILE A 7 6.23 -1.00 10.68
CA ILE A 7 6.94 -0.76 11.94
C ILE A 7 6.75 -1.98 12.83
N LYS A 8 7.84 -2.50 13.38
CA LYS A 8 7.78 -3.56 14.40
C LYS A 8 6.93 -3.12 15.59
N ASP A 9 6.03 -3.99 16.05
CA ASP A 9 5.06 -3.68 17.11
C ASP A 9 5.69 -3.09 18.38
N ASN A 10 6.84 -3.64 18.78
CA ASN A 10 7.58 -3.19 19.96
C ASN A 10 8.17 -1.76 19.84
N LYS A 11 8.18 -1.18 18.63
CA LYS A 11 8.62 0.20 18.36
C LYS A 11 7.49 1.12 17.90
N ALA A 12 6.37 0.55 17.47
CA ALA A 12 5.24 1.29 16.91
C ALA A 12 4.65 2.30 17.89
N LEU A 13 4.56 1.96 19.18
CA LEU A 13 4.03 2.87 20.21
C LEU A 13 4.86 4.16 20.31
N HIS A 14 6.18 4.04 20.47
CA HIS A 14 7.05 5.20 20.66
C HIS A 14 7.09 6.09 19.41
N LEU A 15 7.16 5.50 18.21
CA LEU A 15 7.15 6.28 16.97
C LEU A 15 5.81 7.01 16.77
N MET A 16 4.69 6.39 17.12
CA MET A 16 3.37 7.03 17.02
C MET A 16 3.21 8.22 17.96
N GLU A 17 3.82 8.19 19.15
CA GLU A 17 3.83 9.34 20.07
C GLU A 17 4.62 10.52 19.49
N VAL A 18 5.81 10.24 18.93
CA VAL A 18 6.61 11.24 18.23
C VAL A 18 5.86 11.79 17.03
N LEU A 19 5.20 10.95 16.24
CA LEU A 19 4.41 11.42 15.10
C LEU A 19 3.21 12.26 15.53
N LYS A 20 2.65 12.07 16.73
CA LYS A 20 1.53 12.88 17.23
C LYS A 20 1.97 14.22 17.82
N SER A 21 3.25 14.38 18.20
CA SER A 21 3.75 15.65 18.74
C SER A 21 3.90 16.73 17.66
N PHE A 22 3.99 16.34 16.39
CA PHE A 22 4.00 17.27 15.27
C PHE A 22 2.58 17.75 14.93
N PRO A 23 2.29 19.07 14.92
CA PRO A 23 0.93 19.58 14.66
C PRO A 23 0.48 19.43 13.20
N TYR A 24 1.41 19.13 12.28
CA TYR A 24 1.17 19.01 10.85
C TYR A 24 0.99 17.55 10.37
N THR A 25 1.10 16.57 11.26
CA THR A 25 0.99 15.14 10.94
C THR A 25 -0.37 14.60 11.40
N LYS A 26 -0.95 13.71 10.59
CA LYS A 26 -2.18 12.97 10.94
C LYS A 26 -1.88 11.49 10.88
N ALA A 27 -1.42 10.94 12.00
CA ALA A 27 -1.14 9.52 12.11
C ALA A 27 -2.43 8.74 12.45
N ARG A 28 -2.73 7.70 11.68
CA ARG A 28 -3.87 6.81 11.91
C ARG A 28 -3.40 5.37 11.81
N LYS A 29 -3.82 4.52 12.75
CA LYS A 29 -3.64 3.07 12.63
C LYS A 29 -4.63 2.53 11.61
N ILE A 30 -4.19 1.55 10.83
CA ILE A 30 -5.02 0.79 9.89
C ILE A 30 -4.96 -0.68 10.27
N SER A 31 -5.96 -1.47 9.90
CA SER A 31 -5.91 -2.92 10.06
C SER A 31 -4.89 -3.53 9.10
N ILE A 32 -4.37 -4.71 9.46
CA ILE A 32 -3.44 -5.48 8.62
C ILE A 32 -4.06 -5.77 7.25
N GLU A 33 -5.32 -6.22 7.22
CA GLU A 33 -6.07 -6.47 5.98
C GLU A 33 -6.11 -5.24 5.06
N LYS A 34 -6.34 -4.06 5.64
CA LYS A 34 -6.38 -2.81 4.88
C LYS A 34 -4.99 -2.38 4.41
N ALA A 35 -3.94 -2.66 5.18
CA ALA A 35 -2.57 -2.39 4.76
C ALA A 35 -2.19 -3.26 3.56
N LEU A 36 -2.49 -4.56 3.62
CA LEU A 36 -2.26 -5.51 2.54
C LEU A 36 -2.99 -5.09 1.26
N LEU A 37 -4.29 -4.78 1.35
CA LEU A 37 -5.09 -4.34 0.21
C LEU A 37 -4.51 -3.09 -0.46
N ILE A 38 -3.97 -2.15 0.31
CA ILE A 38 -3.35 -0.93 -0.26
C ILE A 38 -2.09 -1.28 -1.04
N GLU A 39 -1.24 -2.16 -0.52
CA GLU A 39 -0.02 -2.59 -1.21
C GLU A 39 -0.35 -3.37 -2.49
N GLU A 40 -1.27 -4.33 -2.43
CA GLU A 40 -1.72 -5.11 -3.60
C GLU A 40 -2.31 -4.21 -4.70
N ILE A 41 -3.16 -3.24 -4.34
CA ILE A 41 -3.70 -2.28 -5.32
C ILE A 41 -2.59 -1.41 -5.90
N LYS A 42 -1.63 -0.96 -5.08
CA LYS A 42 -0.52 -0.12 -5.54
C LYS A 42 0.35 -0.88 -6.54
N GLU A 43 0.67 -2.14 -6.24
CA GLU A 43 1.40 -3.03 -7.14
C GLU A 43 0.65 -3.21 -8.47
N ALA A 44 -0.63 -3.57 -8.42
CA ALA A 44 -1.46 -3.73 -9.62
C ALA A 44 -1.51 -2.45 -10.48
N VAL A 45 -1.58 -1.27 -9.86
CA VAL A 45 -1.54 0.01 -10.57
C VAL A 45 -0.18 0.24 -11.24
N GLU A 46 0.94 -0.12 -10.60
CA GLU A 46 2.27 -0.03 -11.21
C GLU A 46 2.42 -1.01 -12.38
N GLU A 47 1.93 -2.24 -12.26
CA GLU A 47 1.91 -3.19 -13.36
C GLU A 47 1.11 -2.66 -14.56
N LEU A 48 -0.06 -2.08 -14.32
CA LEU A 48 -0.86 -1.45 -15.37
C LEU A 48 -0.12 -0.28 -16.04
N LYS A 49 0.68 0.50 -15.29
CA LYS A 49 1.54 1.54 -15.89
C LYS A 49 2.59 0.91 -16.80
N PHE A 50 3.22 -0.19 -16.41
CA PHE A 50 4.20 -0.88 -17.25
C PHE A 50 3.56 -1.52 -18.50
N ILE A 51 2.34 -2.05 -18.40
CA ILE A 51 1.58 -2.54 -19.55
C ILE A 51 1.28 -1.39 -20.52
N ARG A 52 0.85 -0.24 -20.01
CA ARG A 52 0.61 0.96 -20.83
C ARG A 52 1.87 1.49 -21.51
N GLN A 53 3.04 1.30 -20.88
CA GLN A 53 4.34 1.64 -21.46
C GLN A 53 4.85 0.59 -22.47
N GLY A 54 4.13 -0.52 -22.65
CA GLY A 54 4.54 -1.64 -23.51
C GLY A 54 5.66 -2.51 -22.93
N LYS A 55 5.99 -2.36 -21.65
CA LYS A 55 7.06 -3.13 -20.97
C LYS A 55 6.58 -4.49 -20.48
N LEU A 56 5.30 -4.62 -20.18
CA LEU A 56 4.65 -5.87 -19.77
C LEU A 56 3.46 -6.16 -20.69
N LYS A 57 3.11 -7.45 -20.81
CA LYS A 57 1.89 -7.88 -21.50
C LYS A 57 0.79 -8.06 -20.46
N GLY A 58 -0.31 -7.33 -20.63
CA GLY A 58 -1.51 -7.54 -19.83
C GLY A 58 -2.27 -8.79 -20.26
N ILE A 59 -3.05 -9.35 -19.35
CA ILE A 59 -4.04 -10.40 -19.62
C ILE A 59 -5.46 -9.82 -19.59
N PRO A 60 -6.43 -10.44 -20.28
CA PRO A 60 -7.84 -10.06 -20.14
C PRO A 60 -8.31 -10.20 -18.69
N ALA A 61 -9.15 -9.27 -18.23
CA ALA A 61 -9.67 -9.29 -16.86
C ALA A 61 -10.39 -10.59 -16.49
N LYS A 62 -11.06 -11.23 -17.47
CA LYS A 62 -11.69 -12.54 -17.26
C LYS A 62 -10.66 -13.62 -16.92
N GLN A 63 -9.52 -13.63 -17.61
CA GLN A 63 -8.45 -14.59 -17.37
C GLN A 63 -7.84 -14.37 -15.98
N LEU A 64 -7.64 -13.12 -15.56
CA LEU A 64 -7.19 -12.82 -14.20
C LEU A 64 -8.15 -13.38 -13.13
N LEU A 65 -9.47 -13.21 -13.33
CA LEU A 65 -10.48 -13.73 -12.40
C LEU A 65 -10.52 -15.25 -12.35
N ASP A 66 -10.19 -15.94 -13.45
CA ASP A 66 -10.15 -17.40 -13.49
C ASP A 66 -8.88 -17.97 -12.80
N GLU A 67 -7.85 -17.13 -12.55
CA GLU A 67 -6.57 -17.51 -11.94
C GLU A 67 -6.49 -17.24 -10.41
N LEU A 68 -7.46 -16.50 -9.84
CA LEU A 68 -7.56 -16.17 -8.40
C LEU A 68 -8.50 -17.13 -7.66
#